data_AF-A0A662GIJ6-F1
#
_entry.id   AF-A0A662GIJ6-F1
#
_cell.length_a   1.000
_cell.length_b   1.000
_cell.length_c   1.000
_cell.angle_alpha   90.00
_cell.angle_beta   90.00
_cell.angle_gamma   90.00
#
_symmetry.space_group_name_H-M   'P 1'
#
loop_
_entity.id
_entity.type
_entity.pdbx_description
1 polymer ?
#
loop_
_entity_poly.entity_id
_entity_poly.type
_entity_poly.pdbx_seq_one_letter_code
_entity_poly.pdbx_strand_id
1 'polypeptide(L)'
;MEIDEHVKCPNCGKIVPKGKFCIYCGFPLEKAVKVTIAKEKIEEEKAEKINLKDLDERIRKIESMLNNAVFCPNCGALVIPKNNKCGVCGAKIK
;
A
#
# COMPACT_ATOMS: atom_id res chain seq x y z
N MET A 1 -11.67 0.74 -31.71
CA MET A 1 -10.26 1.08 -32.04
C MET A 1 -9.48 0.76 -30.78
N GLU A 2 -9.01 -0.48 -30.64
CA GLU A 2 -8.42 -0.98 -29.39
C GLU A 2 -6.97 -1.37 -29.68
N ILE A 3 -6.04 -0.57 -29.17
CA ILE A 3 -4.63 -0.95 -29.08
C ILE A 3 -4.18 -0.56 -27.67
N ASP A 4 -4.68 -1.28 -26.67
CA ASP A 4 -4.29 -1.14 -25.27
C ASP A 4 -2.91 -1.80 -25.02
N GLU A 5 -1.90 -1.43 -25.82
CA GLU A 5 -0.51 -1.68 -25.47
C GLU A 5 -0.19 -0.86 -24.22
N HIS A 6 -0.09 -1.52 -23.08
CA HIS A 6 0.28 -0.92 -21.81
C HIS A 6 1.75 -1.18 -21.48
N VAL A 7 2.45 -0.19 -20.94
CA VAL A 7 3.86 -0.27 -20.54
C VAL A 7 4.01 0.10 -19.06
N LYS A 8 4.89 -0.61 -18.35
CA LYS A 8 5.25 -0.26 -16.97
C LYS A 8 6.25 0.88 -16.98
N CYS A 9 5.89 2.00 -16.36
CA CYS A 9 6.81 3.12 -16.20
C CYS A 9 7.99 2.72 -15.29
N PRO A 10 9.25 2.90 -15.70
CA PRO A 10 10.42 2.55 -14.88
C PRO A 10 10.61 3.51 -13.69
N ASN A 11 10.06 4.72 -13.77
CA ASN A 11 10.22 5.72 -12.72
C ASN A 11 9.20 5.57 -11.59
N CYS A 12 7.92 5.34 -11.90
CA CYS A 12 6.86 5.23 -10.90
C CYS A 12 6.30 3.81 -10.71
N GLY A 13 6.71 2.86 -11.55
CA GLY A 13 6.26 1.47 -11.49
C GLY A 13 4.81 1.22 -11.91
N LYS A 14 4.04 2.27 -12.25
CA LYS A 14 2.65 2.14 -12.69
C LYS A 14 2.57 1.67 -14.14
N ILE A 15 1.55 0.88 -14.42
CA ILE A 15 1.19 0.47 -15.77
C ILE A 15 0.42 1.62 -16.40
N VAL A 16 0.87 2.09 -17.55
CA VAL A 16 0.29 3.21 -18.29
C VAL A 16 0.11 2.83 -19.76
N PRO A 17 -0.87 3.41 -20.48
CA PRO A 17 -0.96 3.21 -21.91
C PRO A 17 0.34 3.68 -22.59
N LYS A 18 0.71 3.00 -23.66
CA LYS A 18 1.88 3.34 -24.49
C LYS A 18 1.69 4.75 -25.04
N GLY A 19 2.56 5.65 -24.61
CA GLY A 19 2.55 7.06 -25.00
C GLY A 19 3.94 7.65 -24.85
N LYS A 20 4.09 8.95 -25.14
CA LYS A 20 5.38 9.63 -25.01
C LYS A 20 5.81 9.84 -23.56
N PHE A 21 4.84 10.04 -22.67
CA PHE A 21 5.07 10.33 -21.25
C PHE A 21 4.13 9.51 -20.37
N CYS A 22 4.61 9.19 -19.17
CA CYS A 22 3.78 8.61 -18.13
C CYS A 22 2.75 9.64 -17.63
N ILE A 23 1.46 9.32 -17.75
CA ILE A 23 0.35 10.18 -17.29
C ILE A 23 0.40 10.48 -15.77
N TYR A 24 1.10 9.66 -14.98
CA TYR A 24 1.16 9.80 -13.53
C TYR A 24 2.39 10.54 -13.01
N CYS A 25 3.50 10.54 -13.75
CA CYS A 25 4.76 11.11 -13.27
C CYS A 25 5.52 11.94 -14.30
N GLY A 26 5.02 12.06 -15.53
CA GLY A 26 5.67 12.82 -16.60
C GLY A 26 6.94 12.18 -17.18
N PHE A 27 7.33 10.98 -16.74
CA PHE A 27 8.54 10.33 -17.23
C PHE A 27 8.44 9.99 -18.73
N PRO A 28 9.45 10.33 -19.56
CA PRO A 28 9.44 10.04 -20.99
C PRO A 28 9.61 8.54 -21.25
N LEU A 29 8.58 7.93 -21.83
CA LEU A 29 8.54 6.51 -22.17
C LEU A 29 9.14 6.22 -23.56
N GLU A 30 9.50 7.25 -24.33
CA GLU A 30 10.12 7.15 -25.67
C GLU A 30 11.48 6.44 -25.67
N LYS A 31 12.15 6.37 -24.51
CA LYS A 31 13.44 5.65 -24.33
C LYS A 31 13.28 4.30 -23.63
N ALA A 32 12.06 3.85 -23.37
CA ALA A 32 11.84 2.55 -22.74
C ALA A 32 12.20 1.44 -23.73
N VAL A 33 13.33 0.78 -23.49
CA VAL A 33 13.80 -0.39 -24.25
C VAL A 33 12.69 -1.45 -24.25
N LYS A 34 12.38 -1.98 -25.43
CA LYS A 34 11.37 -3.03 -25.64
C LYS A 34 11.66 -4.20 -24.71
N VAL A 35 10.90 -4.31 -23.62
CA VAL A 35 10.84 -5.54 -22.84
C VAL A 35 9.98 -6.49 -23.65
N THR A 36 10.61 -7.39 -24.39
CA THR A 36 9.93 -8.57 -24.91
C THR A 36 9.45 -9.36 -23.71
N ILE A 37 8.14 -9.26 -23.43
CA ILE A 37 7.50 -10.17 -22.48
C ILE A 37 7.52 -11.53 -23.17
N ALA A 38 8.56 -12.32 -22.88
CA ALA A 38 8.53 -13.75 -23.11
C ALA A 38 7.28 -14.25 -22.39
N LYS A 39 6.39 -14.89 -23.15
CA LYS A 39 5.15 -15.49 -22.68
C LYS A 39 5.51 -16.75 -21.89
N GLU A 40 6.26 -16.60 -20.80
CA GLU A 40 6.44 -17.67 -19.84
C GLU A 40 5.13 -17.80 -19.07
N LYS A 41 4.56 -19.00 -19.24
CA LYS A 41 3.35 -19.48 -18.61
C LYS A 41 3.39 -19.08 -17.13
N ILE A 42 2.43 -18.26 -16.72
CA ILE A 42 2.15 -18.06 -15.31
C ILE A 42 1.54 -19.38 -14.86
N GLU A 43 2.38 -20.28 -14.33
CA GLU A 43 1.92 -21.47 -13.64
C GLU A 43 1.00 -21.02 -12.49
N GLU A 44 -0.17 -21.63 -12.43
CA GLU A 44 -1.27 -21.38 -11.49
C GLU A 44 -0.92 -21.84 -10.06
N GLU A 45 0.27 -21.51 -9.56
CA GLU A 45 0.63 -21.86 -8.19
C GLU A 45 -0.05 -20.93 -7.19
N LYS A 46 -1.27 -21.36 -6.86
CA LYS A 46 -1.94 -21.27 -5.57
C LYS A 46 -2.07 -19.85 -5.04
N ALA A 47 -3.07 -19.16 -5.58
CA ALA A 47 -3.82 -18.18 -4.80
C ALA A 47 -4.39 -18.90 -3.56
N GLU A 48 -3.69 -18.82 -2.44
CA GLU A 48 -4.18 -19.26 -1.15
C GLU A 48 -5.47 -18.48 -0.86
N LYS A 49 -6.61 -19.19 -0.84
CA LYS A 49 -7.90 -18.61 -0.48
C LYS A 49 -7.82 -18.17 0.97
N ILE A 50 -7.60 -16.87 1.20
CA ILE A 50 -7.67 -16.28 2.53
C ILE A 50 -9.12 -16.43 3.00
N ASN A 51 -9.34 -17.19 4.08
CA ASN A 51 -10.67 -17.42 4.64
C ASN A 51 -11.17 -16.11 5.27
N LEU A 52 -12.18 -15.47 4.67
CA LEU A 52 -12.71 -14.19 5.14
C LEU A 52 -13.09 -14.18 6.64
N LYS A 53 -13.49 -15.33 7.20
CA LYS A 53 -13.84 -15.45 8.63
C LYS A 53 -12.62 -15.27 9.55
N ASP A 54 -11.44 -15.71 9.13
CA ASP A 54 -10.19 -15.53 9.88
C ASP A 54 -9.77 -14.05 9.89
N LEU A 55 -10.01 -13.35 8.79
CA LEU A 55 -9.69 -11.93 8.67
C LEU A 55 -10.55 -11.08 9.61
N ASP A 56 -11.86 -11.35 9.70
CA ASP A 56 -12.76 -10.65 10.61
C ASP A 56 -12.39 -10.86 12.08
N GLU A 57 -12.00 -12.09 12.46
CA GLU A 57 -11.56 -12.38 13.84
C GLU A 57 -10.27 -11.62 14.18
N ARG A 58 -9.32 -11.56 13.26
CA ARG A 58 -8.07 -10.81 13.43
C ARG A 58 -8.31 -9.30 13.52
N ILE A 59 -9.24 -8.76 12.73
CA ILE A 59 -9.64 -7.34 12.80
C ILE A 59 -10.26 -7.03 14.16
N ARG A 60 -11.25 -7.82 14.61
CA ARG A 60 -11.89 -7.63 15.93
C ARG A 60 -10.90 -7.67 17.08
N LYS A 61 -9.89 -8.54 17.00
CA LYS A 61 -8.82 -8.61 18.01
C LYS A 61 -7.99 -7.33 18.03
N ILE A 62 -7.61 -6.80 16.87
CA ILE A 62 -6.85 -5.55 16.75
C ILE A 62 -7.68 -4.36 17.27
N GLU A 63 -8.97 -4.28 16.92
CA GLU A 63 -9.88 -3.24 17.41
C GLU A 63 -9.98 -3.25 18.94
N SER A 64 -10.10 -4.43 19.54
CA SER A 64 -10.12 -4.59 21.01
C SER A 64 -8.83 -4.09 21.66
N MET A 65 -7.67 -4.30 21.02
CA MET A 65 -6.38 -3.83 21.54
C MET A 65 -6.19 -2.31 21.39
N LEU A 66 -6.85 -1.67 20.42
CA LEU A 66 -6.68 -0.26 20.07
C LEU A 66 -7.83 0.64 20.53
N ASN A 67 -8.84 0.11 21.25
CA ASN A 67 -10.05 0.83 21.64
C ASN A 67 -9.83 2.16 22.40
N ASN A 68 -8.70 2.29 23.11
CA ASN A 68 -8.33 3.47 23.90
C ASN A 68 -7.08 4.19 23.32
N ALA A 69 -6.72 3.90 22.07
CA ALA A 69 -5.63 4.60 21.41
C ALA A 69 -6.06 6.05 21.09
N VAL A 70 -5.21 7.01 21.43
CA VAL A 70 -5.40 8.43 21.16
C VAL A 70 -4.13 9.02 20.56
N PHE A 71 -4.28 10.02 19.70
CA PHE A 71 -3.14 10.78 19.21
C PHE A 71 -2.63 11.73 20.30
N CYS A 72 -1.34 11.69 20.59
CA CYS A 72 -0.72 12.63 21.51
C CYS A 72 -0.70 14.03 20.88
N PRO A 73 -1.28 15.06 21.51
CA PRO A 73 -1.33 16.41 20.95
C PRO A 73 0.06 17.09 20.89
N ASN A 74 1.05 16.57 21.61
CA ASN A 74 2.40 17.16 21.66
C ASN A 74 3.33 16.61 20.57
N CYS A 75 3.34 15.29 20.35
CA CYS A 75 4.26 14.66 19.39
C CYS A 75 3.56 13.98 18.20
N GLY A 76 2.22 13.94 18.19
CA GLY A 76 1.44 13.30 17.12
C GLY A 76 1.45 11.77 17.15
N ALA A 77 2.15 11.13 18.09
CA ALA A 77 2.18 9.67 18.18
C ALA A 77 0.81 9.10 18.56
N LEU A 78 0.37 8.04 17.86
CA LEU A 78 -0.76 7.22 18.30
C LEU A 78 -0.31 6.38 19.50
N VAL A 79 -0.91 6.61 20.66
CA VAL A 79 -0.52 5.93 21.91
C VAL A 79 -1.74 5.47 22.70
N ILE A 80 -1.56 4.43 23.50
CA ILE A 80 -2.54 4.01 24.51
C ILE A 80 -2.05 4.54 25.86
N PRO A 81 -2.61 5.64 26.38
CA PRO A 81 -2.09 6.31 27.56
C PRO A 81 -2.30 5.45 28.81
N LYS A 82 -1.21 5.04 29.45
CA LYS A 82 -1.25 4.50 30.82
C LYS A 82 -1.04 5.67 31.78
N ASN A 83 -2.00 5.92 32.67
CA ASN A 83 -1.98 7.05 33.63
C ASN A 83 -1.92 8.44 32.95
N ASN A 84 -2.64 8.66 31.85
CA ASN A 84 -2.74 9.97 31.19
C ASN A 84 -1.38 10.55 30.78
N LYS A 85 -0.42 9.70 30.38
CA LYS A 85 0.89 10.09 29.88
C LYS A 85 1.21 9.41 28.56
N CYS A 86 1.85 10.15 27.66
CA CYS A 86 2.38 9.64 26.41
C CYS A 86 3.63 8.80 26.69
N GLY A 87 3.65 7.55 26.22
CA GLY A 87 4.81 6.66 26.35
C GLY A 87 6.01 7.02 25.46
N VAL A 88 5.83 7.96 24.52
CA VAL A 88 6.90 8.39 23.58
C VAL A 88 7.57 9.67 24.06
N CYS A 89 6.80 10.73 24.32
CA CYS A 89 7.35 12.05 24.68
C CYS A 89 7.13 12.45 26.14
N GLY A 90 6.41 11.64 26.94
CA GLY A 90 6.13 11.93 28.35
C GLY A 90 5.05 13.00 28.59
N ALA A 91 4.50 13.62 27.54
CA ALA A 91 3.46 14.63 27.67
C ALA A 91 2.19 14.07 28.33
N LYS A 92 1.50 14.90 29.11
CA LYS A 92 0.23 14.54 29.71
C LYS A 92 -0.85 14.47 28.63
N ILE A 93 -1.54 13.35 28.56
CA ILE A 93 -2.67 13.13 27.66
C ILE A 93 -3.94 13.35 28.50
N LYS A 94 -4.70 14.38 28.16
CA LYS A 94 -5.91 14.79 28.88
C LYS A 94 -7.14 14.24 28.19
#